data_AF-A0A8J5QK05-F1
#
_entry.id   AF-A0A8J5QK05-F1
#
_cell.length_a   1.000
_cell.length_b   1.000
_cell.length_c   1.000
_cell.angle_alpha   90.00
_cell.angle_beta   90.00
_cell.angle_gamma   90.00
#
_symmetry.space_group_name_H-M   'P 1'
#
loop_
_entity.id
_entity.type
_entity.pdbx_description
1 polymer ?
#
loop_
_entity_poly.entity_id
_entity_poly.type
_entity_poly.pdbx_seq_one_letter_code
_entity_poly.pdbx_strand_id
1 'polypeptide(L)'
;MGARNNPKDCLNNPELKKDLPELCIANLKAFMDCKNGMFDMRKRMKGNAPLSTGKYDEIYEKLSTGNFDPHEEMRKLEVLNRNLSKQKQLQEEKEKARISGQF
;
A
#
# COMPACT_ATOMS: atom_id res chain seq x y z
N MET A 1 -36.88 -2.72 9.64
CA MET A 1 -35.45 -2.40 9.44
C MET A 1 -34.99 -1.63 10.66
N GLY A 2 -34.07 -2.19 11.46
CA GLY A 2 -33.61 -1.57 12.71
C GLY A 2 -32.87 -0.26 12.46
N ALA A 3 -33.00 0.68 13.39
CA ALA A 3 -32.27 1.95 13.36
C ALA A 3 -30.76 1.66 13.34
N ARG A 4 -30.08 2.07 12.26
CA ARG A 4 -28.63 1.96 12.15
C ARG A 4 -28.01 3.14 12.87
N ASN A 5 -27.11 2.86 13.82
CA ASN A 5 -26.30 3.89 14.46
C ASN A 5 -25.38 4.54 13.43
N ASN A 6 -25.09 5.82 13.60
CA ASN A 6 -24.14 6.48 12.71
C ASN A 6 -22.71 5.96 13.02
N PRO A 7 -21.79 5.98 12.03
CA PRO A 7 -20.43 5.46 12.24
C PRO A 7 -19.67 6.16 13.36
N LYS A 8 -19.95 7.44 13.63
CA LYS A 8 -19.30 8.21 14.69
C LYS A 8 -19.74 7.71 16.07
N ASP A 9 -21.01 7.39 16.25
CA ASP A 9 -21.56 6.87 17.50
C ASP A 9 -21.01 5.48 17.78
N CYS A 10 -20.91 4.63 16.76
CA CYS A 10 -20.30 3.31 16.85
C CYS A 10 -18.84 3.34 17.36
N LEU A 11 -18.09 4.40 17.02
CA LEU A 11 -16.67 4.52 17.39
C LEU A 11 -16.45 5.19 18.75
N ASN A 12 -17.33 6.12 19.12
CA ASN A 12 -17.19 6.91 20.35
C ASN A 12 -17.94 6.31 21.54
N ASN A 13 -19.04 5.57 21.29
CA ASN A 13 -19.79 4.91 22.35
C ASN A 13 -19.13 3.56 22.72
N PRO A 14 -18.68 3.38 23.97
CA PRO A 14 -18.05 2.14 24.43
C PRO A 14 -18.93 0.89 24.29
N GLU A 15 -20.25 1.04 24.36
CA GLU A 15 -21.19 -0.09 24.24
C GLU A 15 -21.26 -0.57 22.80
N LEU A 16 -21.47 0.35 21.85
CA LEU A 16 -21.54 0.03 20.42
C LEU A 16 -20.20 -0.44 19.85
N LYS A 17 -19.09 0.02 20.43
CA LYS A 17 -17.74 -0.35 20.00
C LYS A 17 -17.40 -1.82 20.27
N LYS A 18 -18.03 -2.46 21.26
CA LYS A 18 -17.82 -3.89 21.56
C LYS A 18 -18.40 -4.79 20.47
N ASP A 19 -19.49 -4.34 19.85
CA ASP A 19 -20.19 -5.07 18.80
C ASP A 19 -19.63 -4.78 17.40
N LEU A 20 -18.54 -3.98 17.31
CA LEU A 20 -17.94 -3.65 16.03
C LEU A 20 -17.23 -4.86 15.43
N PRO A 21 -17.42 -5.15 14.13
CA PRO A 21 -16.65 -6.18 13.45
C PRO A 21 -15.15 -5.92 13.57
N GLU A 22 -14.38 -6.99 13.77
CA GLU A 22 -12.92 -6.92 13.91
C GLU A 22 -12.26 -6.20 12.71
N LEU A 23 -12.77 -6.45 11.50
CA LEU A 23 -12.31 -5.79 10.29
C LEU A 23 -12.49 -4.26 10.34
N CYS A 24 -13.56 -3.76 10.96
CA CYS A 24 -13.81 -2.33 11.10
C CYS A 24 -12.81 -1.70 12.08
N ILE A 25 -12.52 -2.39 13.19
CA ILE A 25 -11.53 -1.98 14.18
C ILE A 25 -10.12 -1.95 13.56
N ALA A 26 -9.76 -2.98 12.79
CA ALA A 26 -8.50 -3.06 12.08
C ALA A 26 -8.32 -1.90 11.07
N ASN A 27 -9.36 -1.61 10.28
CA ASN A 27 -9.36 -0.49 9.35
C ASN A 27 -9.21 0.87 10.05
N LEU A 28 -9.92 1.09 11.15
CA LEU A 28 -9.79 2.31 11.94
C LEU A 28 -8.36 2.50 12.46
N LYS A 29 -7.75 1.43 12.98
CA LYS A 29 -6.38 1.45 13.47
C LYS A 29 -5.41 1.82 12.35
N ALA A 30 -5.52 1.16 11.19
CA ALA A 30 -4.71 1.46 10.02
C ALA A 30 -4.87 2.92 9.55
N PHE A 31 -6.09 3.45 9.57
CA PHE A 31 -6.36 4.84 9.23
C PHE A 31 -5.69 5.81 10.22
N MET A 32 -5.79 5.55 11.53
CA MET A 32 -5.15 6.38 12.55
C MET A 32 -3.63 6.34 12.44
N ASP A 33 -3.04 5.17 12.17
CA ASP A 33 -1.60 5.04 11.95
C ASP A 33 -1.14 5.81 10.71
N CYS A 34 -1.91 5.72 9.62
CA CYS A 34 -1.67 6.51 8.41
C CYS A 34 -1.70 8.02 8.70
N LYS A 35 -2.76 8.50 9.34
CA LYS A 35 -2.93 9.91 9.71
C LYS A 35 -1.81 10.38 10.62
N ASN A 36 -1.43 9.59 11.62
CA ASN A 36 -0.31 9.91 12.50
C ASN A 36 1.03 9.96 11.74
N GLY A 37 1.23 9.08 10.76
CA GLY A 37 2.39 9.10 9.86
C GLY A 37 2.43 10.29 8.89
N MET A 38 1.31 10.99 8.67
CA MET A 38 1.31 12.26 7.93
C MET A 38 1.90 13.41 8.74
N PHE A 39 1.71 13.41 10.07
CA PHE A 39 2.20 14.46 10.97
C PHE A 39 3.59 14.14 11.53
N ASP A 40 3.85 12.90 11.93
CA ASP A 40 5.17 12.42 12.37
C ASP A 40 5.85 11.66 11.23
N MET A 41 6.77 12.35 10.54
CA MET A 41 7.51 11.79 9.40
C MET A 41 8.31 10.53 9.74
N ARG A 42 8.62 10.27 11.02
CA ARG A 42 9.30 9.04 11.46
C ARG A 42 8.36 7.83 11.47
N LYS A 43 7.04 8.06 11.59
CA LYS A 43 5.98 7.05 11.59
C LYS A 43 5.33 6.85 10.24
N ARG A 44 5.78 7.59 9.22
CA ARG A 44 5.31 7.43 7.84
C ARG A 44 5.51 5.97 7.44
N MET A 45 4.42 5.31 7.08
CA MET A 45 4.48 3.97 6.50
C MET A 45 5.37 4.04 5.25
N LYS A 46 6.62 3.60 5.37
CA LYS A 46 7.57 3.46 4.26
C LYS A 46 7.16 2.23 3.44
N GLY A 47 6.00 2.30 2.78
CA GLY A 47 5.37 1.12 2.19
C GLY A 47 4.57 1.38 0.91
N ASN A 48 3.97 2.56 0.74
CA ASN A 48 3.47 3.02 -0.55
C ASN A 48 3.95 4.47 -0.67
N ALA A 49 4.77 4.77 -1.69
CA ALA A 49 5.07 6.16 -2.00
C ALA A 49 3.74 6.92 -2.09
N PRO A 50 3.63 8.14 -1.53
CA PRO A 50 2.40 8.90 -1.71
C PRO A 50 2.12 8.98 -3.22
N LEU A 51 0.85 8.77 -3.61
CA LEU A 51 0.42 8.93 -5.00
C LEU A 51 0.92 10.28 -5.57
N SER A 52 1.06 11.28 -4.69
CA SER A 52 1.63 12.61 -4.91
C SER A 52 3.11 12.66 -5.32
N THR A 53 3.81 11.53 -5.48
CA THR A 53 5.19 11.53 -6.02
C THR A 53 5.24 11.71 -7.54
N GLY A 54 4.10 11.76 -8.21
CA GLY A 54 4.02 11.84 -9.68
C GLY A 54 4.31 10.52 -10.40
N LYS A 55 4.86 9.53 -9.67
CA LYS A 55 5.31 8.25 -10.22
C LYS A 55 4.18 7.45 -10.89
N TYR A 56 2.93 7.69 -10.49
CA TYR A 56 1.76 6.94 -10.94
C TYR A 56 0.72 7.84 -11.64
N ASP A 57 1.06 9.09 -11.96
CA ASP A 57 0.11 10.07 -12.50
C ASP A 57 -0.41 9.64 -13.88
N GLU A 58 0.45 9.14 -14.77
CA GLU A 58 0.01 8.61 -16.07
C GLU A 58 -0.95 7.42 -15.93
N ILE A 59 -0.71 6.56 -14.94
CA ILE A 59 -1.56 5.38 -14.70
C ILE A 59 -2.90 5.83 -14.12
N TYR A 60 -2.88 6.81 -13.22
CA TYR A 60 -4.07 7.41 -12.64
C TYR A 60 -4.92 8.14 -13.68
N GLU A 61 -4.30 8.85 -14.61
CA GLU A 61 -4.99 9.55 -15.70
C GLU A 61 -5.67 8.56 -16.65
N LYS A 62 -4.96 7.49 -17.05
CA LYS A 62 -5.52 6.40 -17.86
C LYS A 62 -6.71 5.71 -17.18
N LEU A 63 -6.60 5.50 -15.87
CA LEU A 63 -7.69 4.93 -15.07
C LEU A 63 -8.89 5.88 -14.98
N SER A 64 -8.64 7.18 -14.77
CA SER A 64 -9.67 8.22 -14.64
C SER A 64 -10.40 8.52 -15.95
N THR A 65 -9.70 8.39 -17.09
CA THR A 65 -10.25 8.65 -18.43
C THR A 65 -10.91 7.43 -19.07
N GLY A 66 -10.86 6.26 -18.41
CA GLY A 66 -11.42 5.01 -18.93
C GLY A 66 -10.57 4.36 -20.02
N ASN A 67 -9.36 4.86 -20.29
CA ASN A 67 -8.38 4.27 -21.20
C ASN A 67 -7.53 3.22 -20.47
N PHE A 68 -8.19 2.22 -19.88
CA PHE A 68 -7.56 1.19 -19.07
C PHE A 68 -7.89 -0.21 -19.61
N ASP A 69 -6.88 -0.91 -20.15
CA ASP A 69 -6.96 -2.32 -20.53
C ASP A 69 -6.34 -3.20 -19.42
N PRO A 70 -7.15 -3.99 -18.67
CA PRO A 70 -6.66 -4.87 -17.62
C PRO A 70 -5.61 -5.89 -18.09
N HIS A 71 -5.72 -6.39 -19.33
CA HIS A 71 -4.79 -7.38 -19.87
C HIS A 71 -3.42 -6.77 -20.22
N GLU A 72 -3.41 -5.51 -20.65
CA GLU A 72 -2.16 -4.77 -20.88
C GLU A 72 -1.41 -4.51 -19.57
N GLU A 73 -2.11 -4.05 -18.53
CA GLU A 73 -1.50 -3.79 -17.23
C GLU A 73 -0.97 -5.07 -16.55
N MET A 74 -1.69 -6.18 -16.67
CA MET A 74 -1.22 -7.49 -16.21
C MET A 74 0.11 -7.90 -16.86
N ARG A 75 0.26 -7.68 -18.17
CA ARG A 75 1.53 -7.96 -18.88
C ARG A 75 2.67 -7.06 -18.39
N LYS A 76 2.39 -5.79 -18.08
CA LYS A 76 3.40 -4.88 -17.50
C LYS A 76 3.89 -5.39 -16.15
N LEU A 77 2.99 -5.93 -15.31
CA LEU A 77 3.35 -6.53 -14.02
C LEU A 77 4.25 -7.76 -14.19
N GLU A 78 3.98 -8.62 -15.18
CA GLU A 78 4.81 -9.80 -15.47
C GLU A 78 6.24 -9.41 -15.85
N VAL A 79 6.39 -8.42 -16.74
CA VAL A 79 7.70 -7.91 -17.17
C VAL A 79 8.45 -7.27 -15.99
N LEU A 80 7.76 -6.46 -15.18
CA LEU A 80 8.35 -5.83 -14.01
C LEU A 80 8.85 -6.87 -13.00
N ASN A 81 8.05 -7.89 -12.71
CA ASN A 81 8.43 -8.98 -11.81
C ASN A 81 9.64 -9.75 -12.32
N ARG A 82 9.72 -10.01 -13.63
CA ARG A 82 10.88 -10.64 -14.26
C ARG A 82 12.14 -9.77 -14.15
N ASN A 83 12.01 -8.45 -14.28
CA ASN A 83 13.14 -7.54 -14.17
C ASN A 83 13.63 -7.41 -12.72
N LEU A 84 12.71 -7.33 -11.76
CA LEU A 84 13.02 -7.32 -10.33
C LEU A 84 13.72 -8.59 -9.89
N SER A 85 13.27 -9.77 -10.36
CA SER A 85 13.93 -11.03 -10.03
C SER A 85 15.35 -11.10 -10.59
N LYS A 86 15.58 -10.63 -11.82
CA LYS A 86 16.94 -10.50 -12.39
C LYS A 86 17.81 -9.53 -11.61
N GLN A 87 17.27 -8.37 -11.20
CA GLN A 87 18.02 -7.39 -10.41
C GLN A 87 18.44 -7.97 -9.05
N LYS A 88 17.56 -8.72 -8.38
CA LYS A 88 17.89 -9.42 -7.14
C LYS A 88 19.02 -10.43 -7.33
N GLN A 89 18.93 -11.27 -8.37
CA GLN A 89 19.99 -12.24 -8.69
C GLN A 89 21.34 -11.57 -8.90
N LEU A 90 21.38 -10.47 -9.67
CA LEU A 90 22.61 -9.70 -9.90
C LEU A 90 23.15 -9.06 -8.61
N GLN A 91 22.27 -8.59 -7.72
CA GLN A 91 22.68 -8.05 -6.43
C GLN A 91 23.26 -9.15 -5.52
N GLU A 92 22.60 -10.30 -5.45
CA GLU A 92 23.07 -11.47 -4.69
C GLU A 92 24.41 -11.98 -5.22
N GLU A 93 24.61 -12.02 -6.54
CA GLU A 93 25.87 -12.42 -7.17
C GLU A 93 27.00 -11.43 -6.87
N LYS A 94 26.73 -10.12 -6.98
CA LYS A 94 27.68 -9.06 -6.57
C LYS A 94 28.03 -9.15 -5.10
N GLU A 95 27.06 -9.43 -4.24
CA GLU A 95 27.28 -9.57 -2.81
C GLU A 95 28.09 -10.83 -2.49
N LYS A 96 27.82 -11.95 -3.17
CA LYS A 96 28.63 -13.18 -3.09
C LYS A 96 30.07 -12.94 -3.54
N ALA A 97 30.28 -12.27 -4.68
CA ALA A 97 31.62 -11.91 -5.18
C ALA A 97 32.40 -11.01 -4.20
N ARG A 98 31.70 -10.05 -3.57
CA ARG A 98 32.25 -9.19 -2.52
C ARG A 98 32.66 -9.99 -1.28
N ILE A 99 31.85 -10.97 -0.88
CA ILE A 99 32.11 -11.83 0.30
C ILE A 99 33.22 -12.85 0.01
N SER A 100 33.32 -13.36 -1.22
CA SER A 100 34.35 -14.32 -1.62
C SER A 100 35.73 -13.69 -1.90
N GLY A 101 35.88 -12.38 -1.72
CA GLY A 101 37.16 -11.68 -1.85
C GLY A 101 37.73 -11.63 -3.26
N GLN A 102 36.91 -11.82 -4.30
CA GLN A 102 37.32 -11.61 -5.69
C GLN A 102 37.17 -10.12 -6.04
N PHE A 103 38.26 -9.37 -5.90
CA PHE A 103 38.48 -8.06 -6.51
C PHE A 103 39.69 -8.16 -7.44
#